data_AF-A0A8H2X1L7-F1
#
_entry.id   AF-A0A8H2X1L7-F1
#
_cell.length_a   1.000
_cell.length_b   1.000
_cell.length_c   1.000
_cell.angle_alpha   90.00
_cell.angle_beta   90.00
_cell.angle_gamma   90.00
#
_symmetry.space_group_name_H-M   'P 1'
#
loop_
_entity.id
_entity.type
_entity.pdbx_description
1 polymer ?
#
loop_
_entity_poly.entity_id
_entity_poly.type
_entity_poly.pdbx_seq_one_letter_code
_entity_poly.pdbx_strand_id
1 'polypeptide(L)'
;MLRERVQFVHGHASLSSLAHEGLLHSHHLGIRTVFTDHSLFSLDDATGILTNKLLAGALKSVDAIIGVSHTGRENTMLRANAVVEVLQNPADPRFFVVPNAILPEQFQPGPVTQRDLKKQITIVVISRLAYRKGVDLLVAAAPRICAQFPQVHFVIGGDGPKLTNLLQMRERHMLQDRIHLLGSLRHDQVHETLLKGDIYLNTSLTESFGIGLLEAACTGLYVVSTRVGGVPEVLPQDMISFAMPEEDDVTRALGEAIAIVTKGKHNPQKAHERIKSMYSWTDVAQRTNEIYNWVATKEPLSFWERLCRTYDLGMFAGPIYVIILVVDCFFFAFLEWWLPRDQLDVLSDEDEWDASRFARITHDEHE
;
A
#
# COMPACT_ATOMS: atom_id res chain seq x y z
N MET A 1 -8.68 -12.53 22.17
CA MET A 1 -7.21 -12.66 22.00
C MET A 1 -6.65 -13.75 22.89
N LEU A 2 -6.78 -13.66 24.23
CA LEU A 2 -6.27 -14.69 25.15
C LEU A 2 -6.93 -16.07 24.97
N ARG A 3 -8.25 -16.12 24.90
CA ARG A 3 -9.03 -17.34 24.60
C ARG A 3 -8.56 -18.07 23.34
N GLU A 4 -8.24 -17.30 22.31
CA GLU A 4 -7.81 -17.79 20.98
C GLU A 4 -6.30 -18.05 20.89
N ARG A 5 -5.54 -17.90 21.99
CA ARG A 5 -4.06 -18.01 22.02
C ARG A 5 -3.34 -17.16 20.96
N VAL A 6 -3.84 -15.95 20.71
CA VAL A 6 -3.21 -15.03 19.74
C VAL A 6 -1.75 -14.76 20.16
N GLN A 7 -0.81 -15.09 19.27
CA GLN A 7 0.62 -14.90 19.50
C GLN A 7 1.13 -13.54 18.99
N PHE A 8 0.49 -13.01 17.94
CA PHE A 8 0.88 -11.78 17.28
C PHE A 8 -0.34 -10.89 16.99
N VAL A 9 -0.18 -9.59 17.17
CA VAL A 9 -1.07 -8.55 16.64
C VAL A 9 -0.32 -7.77 15.58
N HIS A 10 -0.79 -7.87 14.35
CA HIS A 10 -0.25 -7.13 13.22
C HIS A 10 -1.15 -5.92 12.89
N GLY A 11 -0.71 -4.73 13.29
CA GLY A 11 -1.37 -3.48 12.96
C GLY A 11 -1.07 -3.00 11.54
N HIS A 12 -2.08 -2.51 10.83
CA HIS A 12 -1.92 -1.94 9.50
C HIS A 12 -2.42 -0.50 9.44
N ALA A 13 -1.77 0.28 8.58
CA ALA A 13 -2.10 1.67 8.25
C ALA A 13 -1.90 2.68 9.40
N SER A 14 -1.07 3.68 9.13
CA SER A 14 -0.70 4.78 10.03
C SER A 14 -1.84 5.50 10.79
N LEU A 15 -3.07 5.47 10.29
CA LEU A 15 -4.21 6.21 10.85
C LEU A 15 -5.34 5.31 11.37
N SER A 16 -5.12 3.99 11.42
CA SER A 16 -6.11 3.05 11.95
C SER A 16 -6.13 3.12 13.48
N SER A 17 -7.20 3.67 14.07
CA SER A 17 -7.36 3.70 15.53
C SER A 17 -7.34 2.30 16.13
N LEU A 18 -8.04 1.35 15.47
CA LEU A 18 -8.07 -0.05 15.89
C LEU A 18 -6.67 -0.69 15.88
N ALA A 19 -5.84 -0.37 14.89
CA ALA A 19 -4.46 -0.86 14.86
C ALA A 19 -3.66 -0.31 16.04
N HIS A 20 -3.74 1.00 16.29
CA HIS A 20 -3.00 1.65 17.39
C HIS A 20 -3.43 1.15 18.77
N GLU A 21 -4.74 1.00 19.00
CA GLU A 21 -5.28 0.42 20.23
C GLU A 21 -4.84 -1.04 20.40
N GLY A 22 -4.95 -1.85 19.34
CA GLY A 22 -4.49 -3.23 19.34
C GLY A 22 -3.01 -3.36 19.72
N LEU A 23 -2.15 -2.54 19.12
CA LEU A 23 -0.72 -2.53 19.41
C LEU A 23 -0.43 -2.09 20.86
N LEU A 24 -1.11 -1.06 21.36
CA LEU A 24 -0.95 -0.55 22.71
C LEU A 24 -1.24 -1.65 23.76
N HIS A 25 -2.38 -2.32 23.60
CA HIS A 25 -2.89 -3.31 24.56
C HIS A 25 -2.17 -4.66 24.50
N SER A 26 -1.64 -5.05 23.33
CA SER A 26 -1.02 -6.36 23.11
C SER A 26 0.11 -6.68 24.10
N HIS A 27 0.90 -5.68 24.47
CA HIS A 27 2.00 -5.87 25.40
C HIS A 27 1.57 -6.27 26.81
N HIS A 28 0.42 -5.79 27.30
CA HIS A 28 -0.13 -6.19 28.61
C HIS A 28 -0.59 -7.66 28.62
N LEU A 29 -0.89 -8.18 27.44
CA LEU A 29 -1.28 -9.56 27.22
C LEU A 29 -0.08 -10.49 26.93
N GLY A 30 1.14 -9.95 26.86
CA GLY A 30 2.33 -10.70 26.44
C GLY A 30 2.33 -11.06 24.96
N ILE A 31 1.47 -10.42 24.16
CA ILE A 31 1.30 -10.67 22.73
C ILE A 31 2.29 -9.80 21.96
N ARG A 32 2.90 -10.38 20.92
CA ARG A 32 3.89 -9.71 20.07
C ARG A 32 3.24 -8.77 19.07
N THR A 33 3.95 -7.71 18.72
CA THR A 33 3.39 -6.63 17.90
C THR A 33 4.22 -6.43 16.64
N VAL A 34 3.53 -6.38 15.50
CA VAL A 34 4.11 -6.01 14.21
C VAL A 34 3.27 -4.91 13.59
N PHE A 35 3.90 -3.98 12.89
CA PHE A 35 3.19 -2.90 12.21
C PHE A 35 3.64 -2.77 10.75
N THR A 36 2.71 -2.77 9.80
CA THR A 36 3.01 -2.43 8.40
C THR A 36 2.43 -1.07 8.04
N ASP A 37 3.29 -0.17 7.56
CA ASP A 37 2.86 1.10 6.99
C ASP A 37 2.68 1.02 5.48
N HIS A 38 1.50 1.44 5.04
CA HIS A 38 1.10 1.51 3.62
C HIS A 38 1.10 2.94 3.09
N SER A 39 1.35 3.93 3.94
CA SER A 39 1.19 5.34 3.60
C SER A 39 2.51 6.08 3.52
N LEU A 40 2.60 7.03 2.59
CA LEU A 40 3.59 8.09 2.62
C LEU A 40 2.89 9.39 3.00
N PHE A 41 3.25 9.92 4.16
CA PHE A 41 2.78 11.23 4.61
C PHE A 41 3.91 12.25 4.56
N SER A 42 3.56 13.48 4.14
CA SER A 42 4.46 14.64 4.24
C SER A 42 4.53 15.10 5.71
N LEU A 43 5.66 15.71 6.06
CA LEU A 43 5.93 16.26 7.38
C LEU A 43 5.41 17.70 7.54
N ASP A 44 4.87 18.31 6.48
CA ASP A 44 4.79 19.77 6.34
C ASP A 44 3.43 20.38 6.68
N ASP A 45 2.39 19.58 6.91
CA ASP A 45 1.05 20.07 7.29
C ASP A 45 0.78 19.84 8.79
N ALA A 46 0.01 20.73 9.43
CA ALA A 46 -0.31 20.69 10.85
C ALA A 46 -1.00 19.38 11.27
N THR A 47 -1.88 18.85 10.39
CA THR A 47 -2.49 17.53 10.56
C THR A 47 -1.45 16.42 10.48
N GLY A 48 -0.45 16.58 9.60
CA GLY A 48 0.72 15.71 9.49
C GLY A 48 1.55 15.69 10.77
N ILE A 49 1.80 16.86 11.39
CA ILE A 49 2.59 16.95 12.63
C ILE A 49 1.92 16.17 13.77
N LEU A 50 0.61 16.33 13.97
CA LEU A 50 -0.12 15.62 15.02
C LEU A 50 -0.14 14.11 14.75
N THR A 51 -0.50 13.71 13.53
CA THR A 51 -0.58 12.29 13.14
C THR A 51 0.76 11.59 13.20
N ASN A 52 1.86 12.29 12.86
CA ASN A 52 3.22 11.76 12.98
C ASN A 52 3.64 11.58 14.44
N LYS A 53 3.27 12.50 15.34
CA LYS A 53 3.51 12.31 16.78
C LYS A 53 2.72 11.12 17.34
N LEU A 54 1.48 10.95 16.88
CA LEU A 54 0.66 9.82 17.29
C LEU A 54 1.27 8.49 16.83
N LEU A 55 1.69 8.43 15.56
CA LEU A 55 2.39 7.29 15.01
C LEU A 55 3.69 7.02 15.76
N ALA A 56 4.51 8.04 16.01
CA ALA A 56 5.77 7.89 16.73
C ALA A 56 5.57 7.24 18.10
N GLY A 57 4.55 7.67 18.86
CA GLY A 57 4.26 7.06 20.15
C GLY A 57 3.80 5.62 20.06
N ALA A 58 2.95 5.30 19.09
CA ALA A 58 2.51 3.92 18.87
C ALA A 58 3.69 3.01 18.47
N LEU A 59 4.58 3.47 17.58
CA LEU A 59 5.70 2.67 17.07
C LEU A 59 6.83 2.48 18.08
N LYS A 60 6.92 3.30 19.14
CA LYS A 60 7.96 3.14 20.18
C LYS A 60 7.84 1.85 20.98
N SER A 61 6.63 1.28 21.07
CA SER A 61 6.39 0.00 21.73
C SER A 61 6.39 -1.20 20.79
N VAL A 62 6.32 -1.00 19.46
CA VAL A 62 6.18 -2.12 18.52
C VAL A 62 7.48 -2.94 18.41
N ASP A 63 7.36 -4.27 18.32
CA ASP A 63 8.51 -5.17 18.22
C ASP A 63 9.16 -5.17 16.82
N ALA A 64 8.35 -5.10 15.76
CA ALA A 64 8.82 -4.98 14.37
C ALA A 64 7.94 -4.10 13.49
N ILE A 65 8.57 -3.39 12.56
CA ILE A 65 7.94 -2.44 11.64
C ILE A 65 8.30 -2.84 10.21
N ILE A 66 7.30 -2.93 9.34
CA ILE A 66 7.43 -3.30 7.93
C ILE A 66 7.05 -2.10 7.07
N GLY A 67 7.97 -1.72 6.18
CA GLY A 67 7.66 -0.83 5.06
C GLY A 67 7.44 -1.64 3.78
N VAL A 68 6.46 -1.23 2.97
CA VAL A 68 6.17 -1.88 1.67
C VAL A 68 7.18 -1.56 0.57
N SER A 69 8.11 -0.64 0.84
CA SER A 69 9.25 -0.28 -0.02
C SER A 69 10.38 0.25 0.85
N HIS A 70 11.60 0.35 0.31
CA HIS A 70 12.71 0.98 1.03
C HIS A 70 12.37 2.43 1.37
N THR A 71 11.82 3.17 0.40
CA THR A 71 11.34 4.54 0.61
C THR A 71 10.25 4.61 1.69
N GLY A 72 9.31 3.65 1.70
CA GLY A 72 8.25 3.56 2.71
C GLY A 72 8.80 3.29 4.11
N ARG A 73 9.77 2.38 4.23
CA ARG A 73 10.47 2.10 5.49
C ARG A 73 11.19 3.33 6.00
N GLU A 74 11.94 4.03 5.15
CA GLU A 74 12.68 5.24 5.52
C GLU A 74 11.75 6.38 5.96
N ASN A 75 10.65 6.60 5.24
CA ASN A 75 9.63 7.56 5.65
C ASN A 75 9.01 7.20 7.01
N THR A 76 8.75 5.91 7.25
CA THR A 76 8.22 5.42 8.54
C THR A 76 9.24 5.63 9.66
N MET A 77 10.52 5.32 9.42
CA MET A 77 11.61 5.56 10.39
C MET A 77 11.73 7.03 10.78
N LEU A 78 11.62 7.93 9.80
CA LEU A 78 11.63 9.38 10.03
C LEU A 78 10.43 9.79 10.88
N ARG A 79 9.22 9.36 10.51
CA ARG A 79 7.98 9.69 11.22
C ARG A 79 7.93 9.09 12.63
N ALA A 80 8.60 7.96 12.84
CA ALA A 80 8.72 7.32 14.15
C ALA A 80 9.76 7.97 15.08
N ASN A 81 10.48 9.01 14.62
CA ASN A 81 11.65 9.57 15.31
C ASN A 81 12.68 8.49 15.69
N ALA A 82 12.84 7.47 14.84
CA ALA A 82 13.66 6.30 15.12
C ALA A 82 15.02 6.34 14.41
N VAL A 83 15.28 7.34 13.57
CA VAL A 83 16.53 7.42 12.78
C VAL A 83 17.78 7.42 13.66
N VAL A 84 17.80 8.25 14.71
CA VAL A 84 18.95 8.32 15.63
C VAL A 84 19.14 7.00 16.36
N GLU A 85 18.06 6.37 16.82
CA GLU A 85 18.08 5.09 17.53
C GLU A 85 18.62 3.97 16.65
N VAL A 86 18.19 3.91 15.38
CA VAL A 86 18.69 2.93 14.40
C VAL A 86 20.14 3.19 14.01
N LEU A 87 20.56 4.44 13.87
CA LEU A 87 21.97 4.77 13.59
C LEU A 87 22.90 4.43 14.77
N GLN A 88 22.41 4.58 16.00
CA GLN A 88 23.15 4.23 17.21
C GLN A 88 23.18 2.72 17.47
N ASN A 89 22.18 1.99 16.98
CA ASN A 89 22.13 0.53 17.06
C ASN A 89 21.82 -0.11 15.70
N PRO A 90 22.79 -0.14 14.76
CA PRO A 90 22.59 -0.70 13.42
C PRO A 90 22.26 -2.20 13.43
N ALA A 91 22.55 -2.88 14.56
CA ALA A 91 22.28 -4.29 14.77
C ALA A 91 20.85 -4.58 15.25
N ASP A 92 20.01 -3.56 15.43
CA ASP A 92 18.60 -3.71 15.79
C ASP A 92 17.70 -3.57 14.55
N PRO A 93 17.36 -4.68 13.86
CA PRO A 93 16.70 -4.66 12.56
C PRO A 93 15.18 -4.45 12.67
N ARG A 94 14.68 -3.66 13.64
CA ARG A 94 13.22 -3.48 13.85
C ARG A 94 12.49 -2.92 12.64
N PHE A 95 13.19 -2.42 11.63
CA PHE A 95 12.63 -1.89 10.39
C PHE A 95 12.97 -2.78 9.20
N PHE A 96 11.96 -3.50 8.71
CA PHE A 96 12.05 -4.42 7.58
C PHE A 96 11.40 -3.83 6.33
N VAL A 97 11.74 -4.41 5.16
CA VAL A 97 11.06 -4.13 3.89
C VAL A 97 10.43 -5.41 3.39
N VAL A 98 9.12 -5.41 3.23
CA VAL A 98 8.38 -6.51 2.61
C VAL A 98 7.42 -5.91 1.58
N PRO A 99 7.65 -6.12 0.27
CA PRO A 99 6.80 -5.52 -0.76
C PRO A 99 5.39 -6.13 -0.74
N ASN A 100 4.44 -5.43 -1.35
CA ASN A 100 3.12 -6.03 -1.59
C ASN A 100 3.22 -7.13 -2.65
N ALA A 101 2.29 -8.09 -2.58
CA ALA A 101 2.15 -9.16 -3.54
C ALA A 101 1.03 -8.88 -4.55
N ILE A 102 1.10 -9.56 -5.70
CA ILE A 102 0.04 -9.60 -6.71
C ILE A 102 -0.34 -11.06 -6.98
N LEU A 103 -1.56 -11.29 -7.47
CA LEU A 103 -1.99 -12.57 -8.05
C LEU A 103 -1.92 -12.46 -9.58
N PRO A 104 -0.83 -12.91 -10.22
CA PRO A 104 -0.64 -12.73 -11.66
C PRO A 104 -1.76 -13.38 -12.49
N GLU A 105 -2.36 -14.45 -11.97
CA GLU A 105 -3.43 -15.18 -12.64
C GLU A 105 -4.69 -14.32 -12.86
N GLN A 106 -4.91 -13.29 -12.03
CA GLN A 106 -6.01 -12.35 -12.15
C GLN A 106 -5.74 -11.24 -13.18
N PHE A 107 -4.49 -11.05 -13.60
CA PHE A 107 -4.05 -9.96 -14.46
C PHE A 107 -3.28 -10.50 -15.67
N GLN A 108 -3.85 -11.48 -16.36
CA GLN A 108 -3.23 -12.04 -17.56
C GLN A 108 -3.35 -11.07 -18.74
N PRO A 109 -2.32 -10.97 -19.59
CA PRO A 109 -2.43 -10.22 -20.83
C PRO A 109 -3.50 -10.86 -21.72
N GLY A 110 -4.21 -10.02 -22.48
CA GLY A 110 -5.17 -10.48 -23.47
C GLY A 110 -4.50 -11.36 -24.53
N PRO A 111 -5.30 -12.07 -25.35
CA PRO A 111 -4.78 -12.78 -26.51
C PRO A 111 -3.96 -11.80 -27.37
N VAL A 112 -2.93 -12.30 -28.06
CA VAL A 112 -2.12 -11.54 -29.02
C VAL A 112 -3.00 -11.19 -30.23
N THR A 113 -3.99 -10.34 -30.06
CA THR A 113 -4.67 -9.67 -31.15
C THR A 113 -3.74 -8.55 -31.60
N GLN A 114 -3.30 -8.63 -32.85
CA GLN A 114 -2.56 -7.56 -33.51
C GLN A 114 -3.48 -6.34 -33.67
N ARG A 115 -3.68 -5.59 -32.59
CA ARG A 115 -4.24 -4.24 -32.70
C ARG A 115 -3.20 -3.42 -33.44
N ASP A 116 -3.64 -2.73 -34.49
CA ASP A 116 -2.77 -1.82 -35.22
C ASP A 116 -2.56 -0.57 -34.36
N LEU A 117 -1.49 -0.59 -33.55
CA LEU A 117 -1.11 0.51 -32.67
C LEU A 117 -0.80 1.81 -33.41
N LYS A 118 -0.62 1.76 -34.74
CA LYS A 118 -0.51 2.97 -35.56
C LYS A 118 -1.88 3.63 -35.79
N LYS A 119 -2.98 2.87 -35.68
CA LYS A 119 -4.36 3.35 -35.85
C LYS A 119 -5.01 3.76 -34.54
N GLN A 120 -4.72 3.07 -33.44
CA GLN A 120 -5.31 3.38 -32.15
C GLN A 120 -4.40 2.94 -31.01
N ILE A 121 -4.19 3.84 -30.05
CA ILE A 121 -3.46 3.57 -28.79
C ILE A 121 -4.36 3.99 -27.64
N THR A 122 -4.51 3.13 -26.65
CA THR A 122 -5.33 3.41 -25.46
C THR A 122 -4.44 3.58 -24.23
N ILE A 123 -4.52 4.75 -23.61
CA ILE A 123 -3.90 5.06 -22.33
C ILE A 123 -4.94 4.84 -21.23
N VAL A 124 -4.66 3.95 -20.30
CA VAL A 124 -5.53 3.62 -19.17
C VAL A 124 -5.04 4.34 -17.92
N VAL A 125 -5.97 4.97 -17.20
CA VAL A 125 -5.75 5.56 -15.88
C VAL A 125 -6.77 4.96 -14.93
N ILE A 126 -6.34 4.30 -13.85
CA ILE A 126 -7.24 3.79 -12.82
C ILE A 126 -6.79 4.31 -11.46
N SER A 127 -7.53 5.26 -10.88
CA SER A 127 -7.21 5.79 -9.56
C SER A 127 -8.38 6.55 -8.94
N ARG A 128 -8.32 6.79 -7.63
CA ARG A 128 -9.20 7.81 -7.02
C ARG A 128 -8.86 9.19 -7.57
N LEU A 129 -9.86 9.93 -8.02
CA LEU A 129 -9.67 11.24 -8.63
C LEU A 129 -9.50 12.33 -7.56
N ALA A 130 -8.34 12.32 -6.91
CA ALA A 130 -7.98 13.21 -5.81
C ALA A 130 -6.64 13.91 -6.07
N TYR A 131 -6.38 15.01 -5.36
CA TYR A 131 -5.15 15.81 -5.51
C TYR A 131 -3.87 14.98 -5.41
N ARG A 132 -3.75 14.11 -4.39
CA ARG A 132 -2.57 13.22 -4.23
C ARG A 132 -2.33 12.24 -5.37
N LYS A 133 -3.36 11.95 -6.18
CA LYS A 133 -3.25 11.11 -7.39
C LYS A 133 -2.86 11.91 -8.63
N GLY A 134 -2.59 13.21 -8.47
CA GLY A 134 -2.10 14.11 -9.50
C GLY A 134 -3.02 14.19 -10.72
N VAL A 135 -4.33 14.25 -10.48
CA VAL A 135 -5.32 14.44 -11.55
C VAL A 135 -5.09 15.75 -12.29
N ASP A 136 -4.52 16.76 -11.62
CA ASP A 136 -4.17 18.03 -12.25
C ASP A 136 -3.10 17.85 -13.36
N LEU A 137 -2.13 16.96 -13.16
CA LEU A 137 -1.14 16.61 -14.19
C LEU A 137 -1.80 15.89 -15.37
N LEU A 138 -2.76 14.99 -15.10
CA LEU A 138 -3.53 14.32 -16.14
C LEU A 138 -4.36 15.32 -16.96
N VAL A 139 -5.02 16.27 -16.29
CA VAL A 139 -5.80 17.35 -16.91
C VAL A 139 -4.91 18.20 -17.83
N ALA A 140 -3.67 18.48 -17.45
CA ALA A 140 -2.73 19.25 -18.26
C ALA A 140 -2.15 18.44 -19.44
N ALA A 141 -1.78 17.18 -19.22
CA ALA A 141 -1.09 16.35 -20.20
C ALA A 141 -2.04 15.76 -21.26
N ALA A 142 -3.25 15.34 -20.88
CA ALA A 142 -4.14 14.61 -21.79
C ALA A 142 -4.50 15.40 -23.07
N PRO A 143 -4.86 16.70 -23.03
CA PRO A 143 -5.12 17.48 -24.23
C PRO A 143 -3.90 17.62 -25.14
N ARG A 144 -2.71 17.79 -24.55
CA ARG A 144 -1.44 17.95 -25.29
C ARG A 144 -1.07 16.67 -26.03
N ILE A 145 -1.19 15.52 -25.35
CA ILE A 145 -0.98 14.21 -25.96
C ILE A 145 -2.00 13.95 -27.07
N CYS A 146 -3.27 14.22 -26.81
CA CYS A 146 -4.31 14.10 -27.83
C CYS A 146 -4.04 14.99 -29.05
N ALA A 147 -3.53 16.21 -28.87
CA ALA A 147 -3.17 17.10 -29.98
C ALA A 147 -1.97 16.57 -30.79
N GLN A 148 -0.97 16.01 -30.11
CA GLN A 148 0.25 15.50 -30.75
C GLN A 148 0.06 14.12 -31.41
N PHE A 149 -0.80 13.28 -30.85
CA PHE A 149 -1.04 11.91 -31.29
C PHE A 149 -2.54 11.69 -31.55
N PRO A 150 -3.00 11.89 -32.80
CA PRO A 150 -4.43 11.79 -33.14
C PRO A 150 -5.05 10.42 -32.86
N GLN A 151 -4.24 9.35 -32.87
CA GLN A 151 -4.66 7.98 -32.61
C GLN A 151 -4.83 7.63 -31.13
N VAL A 152 -4.50 8.53 -30.20
CA VAL A 152 -4.53 8.25 -28.77
C VAL A 152 -5.91 8.49 -28.19
N HIS A 153 -6.36 7.51 -27.41
CA HIS A 153 -7.56 7.56 -26.57
C HIS A 153 -7.17 7.36 -25.11
N PHE A 154 -7.93 7.98 -24.20
CA PHE A 154 -7.82 7.79 -22.76
C PHE A 154 -9.04 7.05 -22.25
N VAL A 155 -8.80 6.05 -21.40
CA VAL A 155 -9.82 5.36 -20.61
C VAL A 155 -9.51 5.60 -19.15
N ILE A 156 -10.37 6.35 -18.46
CA ILE A 156 -10.15 6.79 -17.08
C ILE A 156 -11.21 6.15 -16.19
N GLY A 157 -10.76 5.25 -15.32
CA GLY A 157 -11.55 4.64 -14.25
C GLY A 157 -11.26 5.29 -12.91
N GLY A 158 -12.30 5.66 -12.18
CA GLY A 158 -12.17 6.31 -10.88
C GLY A 158 -13.26 7.34 -10.62
N ASP A 159 -13.37 7.68 -9.34
CA ASP A 159 -14.22 8.78 -8.87
C ASP A 159 -13.47 9.60 -7.81
N GLY A 160 -13.93 10.82 -7.56
CA GLY A 160 -13.37 11.71 -6.56
C GLY A 160 -13.58 13.20 -6.87
N PRO A 161 -13.14 14.08 -5.95
CA PRO A 161 -13.42 15.51 -6.02
C PRO A 161 -12.86 16.20 -7.28
N LYS A 162 -11.85 15.62 -7.94
CA LYS A 162 -11.26 16.18 -9.17
C LYS A 162 -11.94 15.71 -10.46
N LEU A 163 -13.01 14.92 -10.39
CA LEU A 163 -13.77 14.50 -11.57
C LEU A 163 -14.30 15.71 -12.36
N THR A 164 -14.76 16.75 -11.67
CA THR A 164 -15.25 17.99 -12.28
C THR A 164 -14.18 18.66 -13.15
N ASN A 165 -12.93 18.69 -12.70
CA ASN A 165 -11.81 19.24 -13.47
C ASN A 165 -11.57 18.48 -14.78
N LEU A 166 -11.67 17.14 -14.74
CA LEU A 166 -11.56 16.30 -15.94
C LEU A 166 -12.71 16.55 -16.92
N LEU A 167 -13.94 16.65 -16.43
CA LEU A 167 -15.11 16.95 -17.27
C LEU A 167 -14.99 18.32 -17.94
N GLN A 168 -14.60 19.34 -17.18
CA GLN A 168 -14.40 20.70 -17.70
C GLN A 168 -13.28 20.74 -18.75
N MET A 169 -12.15 20.06 -18.50
CA MET A 169 -11.07 19.94 -19.47
C MET A 169 -11.54 19.25 -20.74
N ARG A 170 -12.25 18.12 -20.61
CA ARG A 170 -12.76 17.36 -21.76
C ARG A 170 -13.68 18.20 -22.63
N GLU A 171 -14.57 19.00 -22.02
CA GLU A 171 -15.47 19.90 -22.73
C GLU A 171 -14.71 21.05 -23.40
N ARG A 172 -13.82 21.71 -22.67
CA ARG A 172 -13.04 22.85 -23.17
C ARG A 172 -12.20 22.50 -24.40
N HIS A 173 -11.70 21.27 -24.48
CA HIS A 173 -10.86 20.80 -25.57
C HIS A 173 -11.59 19.93 -26.61
N MET A 174 -12.91 19.76 -26.47
CA MET A 174 -13.74 18.92 -27.37
C MET A 174 -13.19 17.48 -27.51
N LEU A 175 -12.87 16.84 -26.38
CA LEU A 175 -12.24 15.51 -26.31
C LEU A 175 -13.20 14.39 -25.90
N GLN A 176 -14.51 14.57 -26.09
CA GLN A 176 -15.54 13.61 -25.68
C GLN A 176 -15.37 12.24 -26.37
N ASP A 177 -14.96 12.25 -27.64
CA ASP A 177 -14.72 11.03 -28.43
C ASP A 177 -13.38 10.34 -28.13
N ARG A 178 -12.51 11.00 -27.34
CA ARG A 178 -11.14 10.53 -27.05
C ARG A 178 -10.88 10.26 -25.59
N ILE A 179 -11.62 10.87 -24.67
CA ILE A 179 -11.46 10.70 -23.23
C ILE A 179 -12.73 10.07 -22.65
N HIS A 180 -12.66 8.76 -22.46
CA HIS A 180 -13.74 7.94 -21.93
C HIS A 180 -13.62 7.84 -20.41
N LEU A 181 -14.58 8.44 -19.70
CA LEU A 181 -14.67 8.38 -18.23
C LEU A 181 -15.62 7.24 -17.86
N LEU A 182 -15.12 6.23 -17.14
CA LEU A 182 -15.90 5.05 -16.74
C LEU A 182 -16.59 5.23 -15.38
N GLY A 183 -16.18 6.21 -14.59
CA GLY A 183 -16.59 6.35 -13.19
C GLY A 183 -15.91 5.33 -12.28
N SER A 184 -16.45 5.13 -11.08
CA SER A 184 -15.89 4.18 -10.11
C SER A 184 -15.95 2.75 -10.65
N LEU A 185 -14.81 2.06 -10.60
CA LEU A 185 -14.68 0.66 -11.01
C LEU A 185 -14.71 -0.26 -9.80
N ARG A 186 -15.45 -1.36 -9.92
CA ARG A 186 -15.32 -2.48 -8.98
C ARG A 186 -14.05 -3.26 -9.28
N HIS A 187 -13.55 -4.00 -8.30
CA HIS A 187 -12.30 -4.76 -8.42
C HIS A 187 -12.33 -5.75 -9.60
N ASP A 188 -13.46 -6.41 -9.83
CA ASP A 188 -13.65 -7.36 -10.94
C ASP A 188 -13.63 -6.71 -12.34
N GLN A 189 -13.84 -5.39 -12.43
CA GLN A 189 -13.81 -4.63 -13.69
C GLN A 189 -12.42 -4.05 -14.01
N VAL A 190 -11.49 -4.06 -13.05
CA VAL A 190 -10.16 -3.47 -13.21
C VAL A 190 -9.39 -4.19 -14.32
N HIS A 191 -9.32 -5.52 -14.27
CA HIS A 191 -8.61 -6.31 -15.28
C HIS A 191 -9.20 -6.12 -16.68
N GLU A 192 -10.53 -6.18 -16.83
CA GLU A 192 -11.20 -5.94 -18.11
C GLU A 192 -10.91 -4.53 -18.67
N THR A 193 -10.77 -3.54 -17.79
CA THR A 193 -10.41 -2.18 -18.17
C THR A 193 -8.95 -2.07 -18.59
N LEU A 194 -8.04 -2.69 -17.85
CA LEU A 194 -6.62 -2.74 -18.20
C LEU A 194 -6.41 -3.43 -19.56
N LEU A 195 -7.13 -4.51 -19.86
CA LEU A 195 -7.07 -5.21 -21.15
C LEU A 195 -7.40 -4.31 -22.36
N LYS A 196 -8.11 -3.19 -22.16
CA LYS A 196 -8.42 -2.23 -23.23
C LYS A 196 -7.21 -1.35 -23.56
N GLY A 197 -6.25 -1.21 -22.64
CA GLY A 197 -5.10 -0.35 -22.75
C GLY A 197 -3.87 -0.97 -23.41
N ASP A 198 -2.98 -0.08 -23.86
CA ASP A 198 -1.62 -0.39 -24.30
C ASP A 198 -0.59 0.26 -23.37
N ILE A 199 -0.96 1.40 -22.78
CA ILE A 199 -0.15 2.16 -21.82
C ILE A 199 -0.98 2.40 -20.56
N TYR A 200 -0.36 2.27 -19.39
CA TYR A 200 -0.95 2.67 -18.12
C TYR A 200 -0.27 3.93 -17.61
N LEU A 201 -1.05 4.91 -17.18
CA LEU A 201 -0.56 6.19 -16.68
C LEU A 201 -0.92 6.39 -15.20
N ASN A 202 0.12 6.57 -14.38
CA ASN A 202 0.00 6.97 -12.98
C ASN A 202 0.64 8.35 -12.76
N THR A 203 -0.15 9.35 -12.39
CA THR A 203 0.34 10.72 -12.12
C THR A 203 0.41 11.05 -10.63
N SER A 204 0.46 10.04 -9.76
CA SER A 204 0.44 10.25 -8.31
C SER A 204 1.56 11.20 -7.83
N LEU A 205 1.25 12.07 -6.87
CA LEU A 205 2.24 12.96 -6.26
C LEU A 205 2.96 12.28 -5.10
N THR A 206 2.32 11.28 -4.49
CA THR A 206 2.90 10.41 -3.47
C THR A 206 2.39 8.99 -3.66
N GLU A 207 3.29 8.01 -3.55
CA GLU A 207 2.95 6.59 -3.70
C GLU A 207 3.95 5.71 -2.95
N SER A 208 3.46 4.86 -2.04
CA SER A 208 4.31 4.01 -1.20
C SER A 208 4.86 2.81 -1.98
N PHE A 209 4.01 2.21 -2.80
CA PHE A 209 4.36 1.05 -3.63
C PHE A 209 3.55 1.03 -4.94
N GLY A 210 2.26 1.35 -4.91
CA GLY A 210 1.45 1.46 -6.13
C GLY A 210 1.13 0.11 -6.78
N ILE A 211 0.29 -0.68 -6.12
CA ILE A 211 -0.20 -1.99 -6.61
C ILE A 211 -0.79 -1.90 -8.02
N GLY A 212 -1.50 -0.81 -8.35
CA GLY A 212 -2.06 -0.60 -9.70
C GLY A 212 -1.01 -0.57 -10.82
N LEU A 213 0.25 -0.20 -10.53
CA LEU A 213 1.32 -0.28 -11.52
C LEU A 213 1.69 -1.74 -11.81
N LEU A 214 1.70 -2.59 -10.78
CA LEU A 214 1.91 -4.02 -10.93
C LEU A 214 0.76 -4.68 -11.68
N GLU A 215 -0.49 -4.36 -11.34
CA GLU A 215 -1.69 -4.88 -12.02
C GLU A 215 -1.65 -4.56 -13.52
N ALA A 216 -1.34 -3.31 -13.86
CA ALA A 216 -1.23 -2.86 -15.24
C ALA A 216 -0.08 -3.53 -15.99
N ALA A 217 1.11 -3.57 -15.39
CA ALA A 217 2.27 -4.16 -16.02
C ALA A 217 2.15 -5.70 -16.12
N CYS A 218 1.49 -6.35 -15.16
CA CYS A 218 1.16 -7.77 -15.21
C CYS A 218 0.15 -8.06 -16.34
N THR A 219 -0.83 -7.19 -16.55
CA THR A 219 -1.74 -7.23 -17.72
C THR A 219 -0.99 -6.95 -19.04
N GLY A 220 0.29 -6.56 -18.97
CA GLY A 220 1.17 -6.39 -20.11
C GLY A 220 1.20 -4.97 -20.69
N LEU A 221 0.64 -3.97 -19.99
CA LEU A 221 0.70 -2.57 -20.43
C LEU A 221 2.10 -2.00 -20.17
N TYR A 222 2.51 -1.07 -21.03
CA TYR A 222 3.70 -0.26 -20.74
C TYR A 222 3.35 0.81 -19.71
N VAL A 223 4.15 0.96 -18.66
CA VAL A 223 3.81 1.89 -17.56
C VAL A 223 4.48 3.24 -17.76
N VAL A 224 3.72 4.31 -17.54
CA VAL A 224 4.23 5.66 -17.36
C VAL A 224 3.85 6.11 -15.97
N SER A 225 4.83 6.52 -15.17
CA SER A 225 4.57 6.99 -13.82
C SER A 225 5.41 8.20 -13.46
N THR A 226 4.87 9.04 -12.59
CA THR A 226 5.68 9.97 -11.82
C THR A 226 6.70 9.22 -10.95
N ARG A 227 7.90 9.78 -10.82
CA ARG A 227 9.03 9.26 -10.03
C ARG A 227 8.92 9.76 -8.58
N VAL A 228 7.97 9.21 -7.84
CA VAL A 228 7.70 9.62 -6.45
C VAL A 228 7.65 8.41 -5.51
N GLY A 229 8.03 8.63 -4.25
CA GLY A 229 7.95 7.61 -3.22
C GLY A 229 8.66 6.30 -3.62
N GLY A 230 8.03 5.16 -3.34
CA GLY A 230 8.60 3.83 -3.61
C GLY A 230 8.43 3.34 -5.04
N VAL A 231 7.77 4.10 -5.92
CA VAL A 231 7.49 3.70 -7.32
C VAL A 231 8.74 3.28 -8.12
N PRO A 232 9.92 3.93 -7.98
CA PRO A 232 11.12 3.52 -8.70
C PRO A 232 11.62 2.10 -8.37
N GLU A 233 11.17 1.51 -7.26
CA GLU A 233 11.57 0.19 -6.78
C GLU A 233 10.66 -0.93 -7.33
N VAL A 234 9.54 -0.59 -7.98
CA VAL A 234 8.43 -1.51 -8.25
C VAL A 234 8.56 -2.23 -9.60
N LEU A 235 9.06 -1.53 -10.62
CA LEU A 235 9.17 -2.07 -11.98
C LEU A 235 10.56 -1.86 -12.56
N PRO A 236 11.07 -2.83 -13.35
CA PRO A 236 12.31 -2.66 -14.10
C PRO A 236 12.25 -1.47 -15.07
N GLN A 237 13.37 -0.76 -15.26
CA GLN A 237 13.46 0.44 -16.08
C GLN A 237 13.02 0.26 -17.54
N ASP A 238 13.09 -0.96 -18.09
CA ASP A 238 12.65 -1.25 -19.45
C ASP A 238 11.12 -1.39 -19.60
N MET A 239 10.38 -1.45 -18.48
CA MET A 239 8.92 -1.60 -18.45
C MET A 239 8.18 -0.35 -18.01
N ILE A 240 8.92 0.68 -17.58
CA ILE A 240 8.37 1.92 -17.03
C ILE A 240 9.14 3.14 -17.53
N SER A 241 8.40 4.15 -17.99
CA SER A 241 8.94 5.49 -18.22
C SER A 241 8.62 6.40 -17.05
N PHE A 242 9.65 7.06 -16.52
CA PHE A 242 9.51 7.95 -15.38
C PHE A 242 9.39 9.42 -15.81
N ALA A 243 8.50 10.14 -15.15
CA ALA A 243 8.39 11.59 -15.22
C ALA A 243 8.58 12.22 -13.83
N MET A 244 9.10 13.43 -13.77
CA MET A 244 8.89 14.32 -12.63
C MET A 244 7.41 14.71 -12.55
N PRO A 245 6.87 15.06 -11.37
CA PRO A 245 5.47 15.46 -11.19
C PRO A 245 5.21 16.88 -11.73
N GLU A 246 5.55 17.10 -13.00
CA GLU A 246 5.47 18.36 -13.74
C GLU A 246 4.76 18.12 -15.08
N GLU A 247 3.93 19.07 -15.52
CA GLU A 247 3.07 18.90 -16.70
C GLU A 247 3.85 18.54 -17.98
N ASP A 248 4.97 19.24 -18.20
CA ASP A 248 5.80 19.08 -19.38
C ASP A 248 6.51 17.72 -19.37
N ASP A 249 6.98 17.27 -18.21
CA ASP A 249 7.73 16.03 -18.10
C ASP A 249 6.81 14.79 -18.18
N VAL A 250 5.60 14.87 -17.64
CA VAL A 250 4.56 13.84 -17.84
C VAL A 250 4.19 13.73 -19.32
N THR A 251 4.05 14.86 -20.01
CA THR A 251 3.77 14.88 -21.46
C THR A 251 4.93 14.26 -22.24
N ARG A 252 6.18 14.60 -21.90
CA ARG A 252 7.39 13.99 -22.51
C ARG A 252 7.40 12.48 -22.34
N ALA A 253 7.24 11.98 -21.10
CA ALA A 253 7.30 10.56 -20.79
C ALA A 253 6.18 9.76 -21.48
N LEU A 254 4.97 10.33 -21.58
CA LEU A 254 3.88 9.74 -22.37
C LEU A 254 4.23 9.66 -23.86
N GLY A 255 4.79 10.73 -24.44
CA GLY A 255 5.23 10.73 -25.84
C GLY A 255 6.30 9.67 -26.14
N GLU A 256 7.26 9.50 -25.23
CA GLU A 256 8.28 8.44 -25.31
C GLU A 256 7.67 7.05 -25.23
N ALA A 257 6.77 6.82 -24.28
CA ALA A 257 6.06 5.55 -24.13
C ALA A 257 5.22 5.20 -25.37
N ILE A 258 4.49 6.17 -25.94
CA ILE A 258 3.77 6.01 -27.20
C ILE A 258 4.73 5.57 -28.31
N ALA A 259 5.90 6.18 -28.41
CA ALA A 259 6.89 5.80 -29.41
C ALA A 259 7.48 4.40 -29.18
N ILE A 260 7.70 3.99 -27.93
CA ILE A 260 8.18 2.65 -27.56
C ILE A 260 7.17 1.57 -27.98
N VAL A 261 5.91 1.75 -27.58
CA VAL A 261 4.82 0.81 -27.85
C VAL A 261 4.52 0.74 -29.36
N THR A 262 4.45 1.88 -30.05
CA THR A 262 4.23 1.92 -31.51
C THR A 262 5.34 1.26 -32.32
N LYS A 263 6.59 1.30 -31.83
CA LYS A 263 7.75 0.64 -32.46
C LYS A 263 7.81 -0.87 -32.15
N GLY A 264 6.88 -1.41 -31.36
CA GLY A 264 6.87 -2.82 -30.95
C GLY A 264 8.04 -3.18 -30.02
N LYS A 265 8.60 -2.19 -29.30
CA LYS A 265 9.72 -2.42 -28.36
C LYS A 265 9.27 -2.94 -27.00
N HIS A 266 7.97 -2.98 -26.73
CA HIS A 266 7.36 -3.55 -25.54
C HIS A 266 6.61 -4.82 -25.91
N ASN A 267 6.81 -5.90 -25.15
CA ASN A 267 6.13 -7.19 -25.34
C ASN A 267 5.27 -7.50 -24.10
N PRO A 268 3.93 -7.46 -24.22
CA PRO A 268 3.01 -7.71 -23.11
C PRO A 268 3.20 -9.07 -22.41
N GLN A 269 3.40 -10.14 -23.18
CA GLN A 269 3.57 -11.49 -22.63
C GLN A 269 4.90 -11.61 -21.86
N LYS A 270 5.98 -11.04 -22.40
CA LYS A 270 7.28 -11.02 -21.72
C LYS A 270 7.23 -10.19 -20.43
N ALA A 271 6.49 -9.08 -20.44
CA ALA A 271 6.25 -8.26 -19.26
C ALA A 271 5.51 -9.04 -18.16
N HIS A 272 4.44 -9.76 -18.52
CA HIS A 272 3.69 -10.61 -17.61
C HIS A 272 4.56 -11.69 -16.95
N GLU A 273 5.27 -12.48 -17.76
CA GLU A 273 6.14 -13.57 -17.27
C GLU A 273 7.23 -13.07 -16.33
N ARG A 274 7.75 -11.86 -16.58
CA ARG A 274 8.76 -11.25 -15.72
C ARG A 274 8.17 -10.85 -14.36
N ILE A 275 7.01 -10.20 -14.33
CA ILE A 275 6.38 -9.74 -13.08
C ILE A 275 5.85 -10.89 -12.25
N LYS A 276 5.36 -11.94 -12.90
CA LYS A 276 4.78 -13.13 -12.25
C LYS A 276 5.68 -13.72 -11.16
N SER A 277 6.99 -13.64 -11.33
CA SER A 277 7.97 -14.17 -10.35
C SER A 277 8.49 -13.13 -9.35
N MET A 278 8.23 -11.84 -9.54
CA MET A 278 8.82 -10.76 -8.72
C MET A 278 8.07 -10.50 -7.41
N TYR A 279 6.74 -10.60 -7.41
CA TYR A 279 5.88 -10.19 -6.27
C TYR A 279 4.86 -11.27 -5.89
N SER A 280 5.36 -12.48 -5.64
CA SER A 280 4.50 -13.63 -5.29
C SER A 280 4.03 -13.57 -3.83
N TRP A 281 2.79 -13.99 -3.60
CA TRP A 281 2.25 -14.13 -2.23
C TRP A 281 3.05 -15.11 -1.38
N THR A 282 3.58 -16.18 -1.97
CA THR A 282 4.39 -17.18 -1.26
C THR A 282 5.65 -16.55 -0.67
N ASP A 283 6.40 -15.78 -1.47
CA ASP A 283 7.63 -15.11 -1.03
C ASP A 283 7.33 -14.02 0.01
N VAL A 284 6.30 -13.20 -0.22
CA VAL A 284 5.88 -12.15 0.72
C VAL A 284 5.41 -12.74 2.06
N ALA A 285 4.64 -13.83 2.02
CA ALA A 285 4.21 -14.54 3.22
C ALA A 285 5.39 -15.16 3.96
N GLN A 286 6.35 -15.77 3.25
CA GLN A 286 7.55 -16.34 3.85
C GLN A 286 8.38 -15.27 4.56
N ARG A 287 8.67 -14.13 3.89
CA ARG A 287 9.42 -13.02 4.50
C ARG A 287 8.70 -12.44 5.72
N THR A 288 7.37 -12.33 5.67
CA THR A 288 6.57 -11.88 6.82
C THR A 288 6.66 -12.88 7.97
N ASN A 289 6.60 -14.18 7.67
CA ASN A 289 6.73 -15.23 8.68
C ASN A 289 8.12 -15.28 9.33
N GLU A 290 9.18 -15.01 8.56
CA GLU A 290 10.54 -14.86 9.10
C GLU A 290 10.63 -13.71 10.12
N ILE A 291 9.92 -12.60 9.87
CA ILE A 291 9.82 -11.48 10.82
C ILE A 291 9.03 -11.91 12.07
N TYR A 292 7.92 -12.62 11.92
CA TYR A 292 7.18 -13.14 13.08
C TYR A 292 8.03 -14.07 13.94
N ASN A 293 8.74 -15.01 13.32
CA ASN A 293 9.66 -15.90 14.02
C ASN A 293 10.76 -15.10 14.73
N TRP A 294 11.35 -14.10 14.07
CA TRP A 294 12.34 -13.23 14.68
C TRP A 294 11.78 -12.48 15.90
N VAL A 295 10.60 -11.89 15.80
CA VAL A 295 9.93 -11.21 16.92
C VAL A 295 9.65 -12.18 18.07
N ALA A 296 9.25 -13.42 17.77
CA ALA A 296 8.99 -14.44 18.79
C ALA A 296 10.23 -14.80 19.62
N THR A 297 11.45 -14.66 19.06
CA THR A 297 12.71 -14.92 19.79
C THR A 297 13.12 -13.79 20.73
N LYS A 298 12.52 -12.60 20.62
CA LYS A 298 12.91 -11.43 21.42
C LYS A 298 12.26 -11.46 22.79
N GLU A 299 12.92 -10.95 23.81
CA GLU A 299 12.24 -10.68 25.08
C GLU A 299 11.20 -9.55 24.90
N PRO A 300 10.01 -9.65 25.50
CA PRO A 300 9.03 -8.56 25.45
C PRO A 300 9.61 -7.30 26.08
N LEU A 301 9.29 -6.14 25.52
CA LEU A 301 9.63 -4.87 26.15
C LEU A 301 8.96 -4.79 27.53
N SER A 302 9.77 -4.62 28.56
CA SER A 302 9.27 -4.39 29.90
C SER A 302 8.44 -3.11 29.96
N PHE A 303 7.53 -3.03 30.92
CA PHE A 303 6.73 -1.82 31.13
C PHE A 303 7.61 -0.57 31.33
N TRP A 304 8.73 -0.72 32.03
CA TRP A 304 9.67 0.37 32.26
C TRP A 304 10.35 0.84 30.96
N GLU A 305 10.81 -0.08 30.12
CA GLU A 305 11.39 0.27 28.83
C GLU A 305 10.39 0.99 27.93
N ARG A 306 9.11 0.56 27.94
CA ARG A 306 8.03 1.22 27.20
C ARG A 306 7.80 2.66 27.69
N LEU A 307 7.79 2.88 29.01
CA LEU A 307 7.69 4.22 29.59
C LEU A 307 8.86 5.12 29.17
N CYS A 308 10.10 4.62 29.27
CA CYS A 308 11.28 5.39 28.86
C CYS A 308 11.23 5.76 27.36
N ARG A 309 10.97 4.78 26.49
CA ARG A 309 10.90 4.98 25.04
C ARG A 309 9.82 5.98 24.62
N THR A 310 8.69 6.00 25.31
CA THR A 310 7.60 6.93 25.01
C THR A 310 7.83 8.32 25.61
N TYR A 311 8.50 8.42 26.76
CA TYR A 311 8.89 9.71 27.34
C TYR A 311 9.82 10.52 26.42
N ASP A 312 10.66 9.82 25.65
CA ASP A 312 11.58 10.43 24.65
C ASP A 312 10.87 11.12 23.46
N LEU A 313 9.54 11.07 23.37
CA LEU A 313 8.75 11.80 22.35
C LEU A 313 8.70 13.32 22.58
N GLY A 314 9.36 13.81 23.63
CA GLY A 314 9.54 15.23 23.93
C GLY A 314 8.63 15.75 25.05
N MET A 315 8.86 17.00 25.45
CA MET A 315 8.36 17.57 26.71
C MET A 315 6.82 17.62 26.88
N PHE A 316 6.06 17.55 25.79
CA PHE A 316 4.60 17.57 25.82
C PHE A 316 4.01 16.20 25.48
N ALA A 317 4.44 15.58 24.37
CA ALA A 317 3.89 14.30 23.92
C ALA A 317 4.31 13.13 24.83
N GLY A 318 5.56 13.14 25.32
CA GLY A 318 6.08 12.06 26.17
C GLY A 318 5.27 11.86 27.45
N PRO A 319 5.05 12.89 28.28
CA PRO A 319 4.20 12.78 29.46
C PRO A 319 2.78 12.30 29.18
N ILE A 320 2.17 12.72 28.06
CA ILE A 320 0.83 12.28 27.67
C ILE A 320 0.83 10.76 27.40
N TYR A 321 1.80 10.26 26.62
CA TYR A 321 1.92 8.83 26.33
C TYR A 321 2.22 7.99 27.58
N VAL A 322 3.04 8.51 28.50
CA VAL A 322 3.28 7.88 29.80
C VAL A 322 1.99 7.76 30.59
N ILE A 323 1.17 8.82 30.65
CA ILE A 323 -0.14 8.77 31.31
C ILE A 323 -1.04 7.73 30.64
N ILE A 324 -1.08 7.68 29.31
CA ILE A 324 -1.85 6.67 28.56
C ILE A 324 -1.42 5.25 28.95
N LEU A 325 -0.11 4.96 28.97
CA LEU A 325 0.41 3.64 29.36
C LEU A 325 0.09 3.28 30.82
N VAL A 326 0.13 4.25 31.73
CA VAL A 326 -0.22 4.04 33.14
C VAL A 326 -1.72 3.76 33.29
N VAL A 327 -2.57 4.53 32.60
CA VAL A 327 -4.03 4.29 32.58
C VAL A 327 -4.35 2.94 31.98
N ASP A 328 -3.69 2.56 30.88
CA ASP A 328 -3.85 1.25 30.24
C ASP A 328 -3.48 0.11 31.21
N CYS A 329 -2.39 0.28 31.97
CA CYS A 329 -1.99 -0.66 33.00
C CYS A 329 -3.06 -0.82 34.10
N PHE A 330 -3.63 0.28 34.60
CA PHE A 330 -4.71 0.23 35.59
C PHE A 330 -5.98 -0.39 35.02
N PHE A 331 -6.31 -0.10 33.77
CA PHE A 331 -7.44 -0.71 33.07
C PHE A 331 -7.26 -2.22 32.96
N PHE A 332 -6.07 -2.69 32.57
CA PHE A 332 -5.77 -4.12 32.55
C PHE A 332 -5.78 -4.76 33.93
N ALA A 333 -5.28 -4.10 34.97
CA ALA A 333 -5.36 -4.61 36.33
C ALA A 333 -6.82 -4.76 36.80
N PHE A 334 -7.69 -3.82 36.42
CA PHE A 334 -9.13 -3.93 36.68
C PHE A 334 -9.77 -5.08 35.90
N LEU A 335 -9.44 -5.25 34.62
CA LEU A 335 -9.94 -6.37 33.82
C LEU A 335 -9.49 -7.72 34.37
N GLU A 336 -8.23 -7.83 34.80
CA GLU A 336 -7.69 -9.04 35.40
C GLU A 336 -8.37 -9.40 36.72
N TRP A 337 -8.81 -8.38 37.48
CA TRP A 337 -9.59 -8.57 38.69
C TRP A 337 -11.05 -8.97 38.39
N TRP A 338 -11.67 -8.37 37.37
CA TRP A 338 -13.07 -8.61 37.02
C TRP A 338 -13.27 -9.93 36.25
N LEU A 339 -12.35 -10.23 35.34
CA LEU A 339 -12.35 -11.43 34.50
C LEU A 339 -10.94 -12.04 34.49
N PRO A 340 -10.58 -12.80 35.54
CA PRO A 340 -9.25 -13.39 35.67
C PRO A 340 -8.88 -14.28 34.48
N ARG A 341 -7.64 -14.16 33.98
CA ARG A 341 -7.20 -14.91 32.79
C ARG A 341 -7.25 -16.43 32.93
N ASP A 342 -7.13 -16.94 34.16
CA ASP A 342 -7.22 -18.36 34.50
C ASP A 342 -8.65 -18.92 34.40
N GLN A 343 -9.65 -18.04 34.38
CA GLN A 343 -11.07 -18.39 34.20
C GLN A 343 -11.53 -18.29 32.74
N LEU A 344 -10.65 -17.88 31.82
CA LEU A 344 -10.97 -17.83 30.40
C LEU A 344 -10.89 -19.24 29.83
N ASP A 345 -11.99 -19.70 29.22
CA ASP A 345 -11.96 -20.87 28.35
C ASP A 345 -10.95 -20.62 27.24
N VAL A 346 -9.89 -21.42 27.17
CA VAL A 346 -8.89 -21.34 26.10
C VAL A 346 -9.25 -22.36 25.04
N LEU A 347 -9.32 -21.95 23.78
CA LEU A 347 -9.49 -22.88 22.68
C LEU A 347 -8.32 -23.84 22.62
N SER A 348 -8.63 -25.12 22.48
CA SER A 348 -7.63 -26.16 22.37
C SER A 348 -7.12 -26.24 20.94
N ASP A 349 -5.95 -26.84 20.73
CA ASP A 349 -5.43 -27.06 19.37
C ASP A 349 -6.33 -28.06 18.58
N GLU A 350 -7.23 -28.79 19.26
CA GLU A 350 -8.29 -29.62 18.64
C GLU A 350 -9.46 -28.79 18.08
N ASP A 351 -9.54 -27.51 18.45
CA ASP A 351 -10.50 -26.53 17.95
C ASP A 351 -9.92 -25.68 16.79
N GLU A 352 -8.72 -26.01 16.30
CA GLU A 352 -8.17 -25.39 15.10
C GLU A 352 -9.12 -25.53 13.91
N TRP A 353 -9.06 -24.53 13.03
CA TRP A 353 -9.84 -24.52 11.80
C TRP A 353 -9.51 -25.76 10.95
N ASP A 354 -10.48 -26.67 10.86
CA ASP A 354 -10.44 -27.82 9.97
C ASP A 354 -11.43 -27.58 8.81
N ALA A 355 -10.88 -27.40 7.60
CA ALA A 355 -11.66 -27.22 6.37
C ALA A 355 -12.68 -28.36 6.17
N SER A 356 -12.32 -29.59 6.58
CA SER A 356 -13.15 -30.79 6.51
C SER A 356 -14.32 -30.73 7.50
N ARG A 357 -14.06 -30.28 8.73
CA ARG A 357 -15.07 -30.07 9.78
C ARG A 357 -16.05 -28.97 9.40
N PHE A 358 -15.54 -27.85 8.86
CA PHE A 358 -16.38 -26.75 8.36
C PHE A 358 -17.28 -27.22 7.22
N ALA A 359 -16.73 -27.94 6.22
CA ALA A 359 -17.51 -28.47 5.11
C ALA A 359 -18.63 -29.44 5.54
N ARG A 360 -18.38 -30.28 6.56
CA ARG A 360 -19.40 -31.17 7.14
C ARG A 360 -20.54 -30.39 7.79
N ILE A 361 -20.21 -29.42 8.65
CA ILE A 361 -21.20 -28.59 9.35
C ILE A 361 -22.07 -27.80 8.36
N THR A 362 -21.49 -27.27 7.28
CA THR A 362 -22.26 -26.53 6.26
C THR A 362 -23.10 -27.41 5.34
N HIS A 363 -22.84 -28.71 5.28
CA HIS A 363 -23.62 -29.66 4.49
C HIS A 363 -24.71 -30.37 5.30
N ASP A 364 -24.51 -30.53 6.61
CA ASP A 364 -25.47 -31.18 7.51
C ASP A 364 -26.67 -30.26 7.90
N GLU A 365 -26.68 -28.97 7.54
CA GLU A 365 -27.85 -28.07 7.73
C GLU A 365 -28.90 -28.15 6.61
N HIS A 366 -28.77 -29.10 5.67
CA HIS A 366 -29.70 -29.28 4.54
C HIS A 366 -30.36 -30.68 4.44
N GLU A 367 -30.24 -31.53 5.46
CA GLU A 367 -31.10 -32.72 5.66
C GLU A 367 -31.96 -32.57 6.91
#